data_AF-A0A2D8MAL0-F1
#
_entry.id   AF-A0A2D8MAL0-F1
#
_cell.length_a   1.000
_cell.length_b   1.000
_cell.length_c   1.000
_cell.angle_alpha   90.00
_cell.angle_beta   90.00
_cell.angle_gamma   90.00
#
_symmetry.space_group_name_H-M   'P 1'
#
loop_
_entity.id
_entity.type
_entity.pdbx_description
1 polymer ?
#
loop_
_entity_poly.entity_id
_entity_poly.type
_entity_poly.pdbx_seq_one_letter_code
_entity_poly.pdbx_strand_id
1 'polypeptide(L)'
;MLLVFRLCLLLLCAAPAAALALPANKPTPGYARVAIETSVGTIIVAVDLKRAPRTSANFLTYVDDGRFDGVTFYRAARRKSNARLGLIQGGIDTDLRRSLPPIPH
;
A
#
# COMPACT_ATOMS: atom_id res chain seq x y z
N MET A 1 18.89 -48.22 35.47
CA MET A 1 18.08 -46.97 35.42
C MET A 1 18.68 -45.86 34.55
N LEU A 2 19.89 -45.99 33.99
CA LEU A 2 20.49 -44.99 33.07
C LEU A 2 19.89 -44.95 31.64
N LEU A 3 19.03 -45.92 31.27
CA LEU A 3 18.48 -46.03 29.91
C LEU A 3 17.30 -45.07 29.67
N VAL A 4 16.58 -44.67 30.72
CA VAL A 4 15.40 -43.79 30.63
C VAL A 4 15.82 -42.32 30.46
N PHE A 5 17.01 -41.94 30.93
CA PHE A 5 17.52 -40.57 30.86
C PHE A 5 17.99 -40.16 29.46
N ARG A 6 18.36 -41.12 28.59
CA ARG A 6 18.77 -40.84 27.21
C ARG A 6 17.60 -40.68 26.25
N LEU A 7 16.42 -41.21 26.59
CA LEU A 7 15.25 -41.15 25.72
C LEU A 7 14.51 -39.80 25.81
N CYS A 8 14.64 -39.08 26.93
CA CYS A 8 14.10 -37.72 27.08
C CYS A 8 14.92 -36.64 26.36
N LEU A 9 16.20 -36.90 26.04
CA LEU A 9 17.07 -35.89 25.41
C LEU A 9 16.97 -35.87 23.87
N LEU A 10 16.29 -36.84 23.26
CA LEU A 10 16.12 -36.94 21.80
C LEU A 10 14.78 -36.40 21.28
N LEU A 11 13.87 -35.99 22.16
CA LEU A 11 12.55 -35.48 21.78
C LEU A 11 12.42 -33.94 21.85
N LEU A 12 13.48 -33.23 22.24
CA LEU A 12 13.45 -31.76 22.40
C LEU A 12 13.98 -30.98 21.18
N CYS A 13 14.37 -31.65 20.08
CA CYS A 13 15.05 -30.99 18.94
C CYS A 13 14.23 -30.90 17.65
N ALA A 14 12.93 -31.25 17.64
CA ALA A 14 12.12 -31.20 16.43
C ALA A 14 10.90 -30.27 16.58
N ALA A 15 11.14 -29.03 17.01
CA ALA A 15 10.20 -27.96 16.67
C ALA A 15 10.56 -27.49 15.25
N PRO A 16 9.72 -27.74 14.22
CA PRO A 16 9.91 -27.04 12.96
C PRO A 16 9.65 -25.57 13.26
N ALA A 17 10.73 -24.79 13.34
CA ALA A 17 10.67 -23.34 13.27
C ALA A 17 10.22 -22.98 11.85
N ALA A 18 8.94 -23.20 11.55
CA ALA A 18 8.26 -22.52 10.48
C ALA A 18 8.16 -21.05 10.91
N ALA A 19 9.28 -20.33 10.76
CA ALA A 19 9.27 -18.89 10.78
C ALA A 19 8.27 -18.48 9.70
N LEU A 20 7.12 -17.98 10.14
CA LEU A 20 6.15 -17.34 9.26
C LEU A 20 6.92 -16.20 8.59
N ALA A 21 7.34 -16.43 7.34
CA ALA A 21 7.96 -15.41 6.52
C ALA A 21 6.87 -14.38 6.23
N LEU A 22 6.74 -13.39 7.11
CA LEU A 22 5.91 -12.24 6.84
C LEU A 22 6.43 -11.61 5.54
N PRO A 23 5.54 -11.25 4.60
CA PRO A 23 5.97 -10.62 3.37
C PRO A 23 6.80 -9.39 3.73
N ALA A 24 8.09 -9.43 3.39
CA ALA A 24 9.00 -8.37 3.71
C ALA A 24 8.61 -7.13 2.88
N ASN A 25 7.94 -6.17 3.50
CA ASN A 25 7.67 -4.87 2.93
C ASN A 25 8.95 -4.02 2.91
N LYS A 26 9.94 -4.45 2.10
CA LYS A 26 11.20 -3.72 1.98
C LYS A 26 10.97 -2.46 1.14
N PRO A 27 11.45 -1.29 1.59
CA PRO A 27 11.46 -0.09 0.77
C PRO A 27 12.23 -0.32 -0.53
N THR A 28 11.64 0.05 -1.66
CA THR A 28 12.33 0.06 -2.96
C THR A 28 12.92 1.45 -3.17
N PRO A 29 14.24 1.60 -3.37
CA PRO A 29 14.84 2.90 -3.62
C PRO A 29 14.19 3.62 -4.80
N GLY A 30 13.92 4.93 -4.64
CA GLY A 30 13.26 5.74 -5.68
C GLY A 30 11.73 5.61 -5.73
N TYR A 31 11.13 4.77 -4.88
CA TYR A 31 9.68 4.65 -4.75
C TYR A 31 9.20 4.89 -3.33
N ALA A 32 8.11 5.64 -3.18
CA ALA A 32 7.33 5.67 -1.95
C ALA A 32 6.13 4.71 -2.08
N ARG A 33 5.85 3.93 -1.03
CA ARG A 33 4.67 3.05 -1.00
C ARG A 33 3.54 3.74 -0.25
N VAL A 34 2.39 3.90 -0.90
CA VAL A 34 1.17 4.45 -0.31
C VAL A 34 0.09 3.38 -0.31
N ALA A 35 -0.54 3.16 0.86
CA ALA A 35 -1.72 2.34 0.97
C ALA A 35 -2.96 3.23 0.85
N ILE A 36 -3.77 3.01 -0.17
CA ILE A 36 -5.08 3.64 -0.31
C ILE A 36 -6.09 2.65 0.24
N GLU A 37 -6.53 2.88 1.47
CA GLU A 37 -7.57 2.09 2.11
C GLU A 37 -8.93 2.49 1.53
N THR A 38 -9.68 1.50 1.07
CA THR A 38 -11.01 1.72 0.48
C THR A 38 -12.01 0.76 1.10
N SER A 39 -13.30 1.06 0.95
CA SER A 39 -14.39 0.18 1.40
C SER A 39 -14.42 -1.19 0.71
N VAL A 40 -13.69 -1.36 -0.41
CA VAL A 40 -13.63 -2.61 -1.19
C VAL A 40 -12.25 -3.29 -1.14
N GLY A 41 -11.35 -2.80 -0.28
CA GLY A 41 -10.02 -3.33 -0.08
C GLY A 41 -8.91 -2.31 -0.32
N THR A 42 -7.69 -2.67 0.06
CA THR A 42 -6.52 -1.78 -0.01
C THR A 42 -5.86 -1.82 -1.39
N ILE A 43 -5.60 -0.65 -1.97
CA ILE A 43 -4.78 -0.48 -3.17
C ILE A 43 -3.39 -0.04 -2.73
N ILE A 44 -2.35 -0.79 -3.10
CA ILE A 44 -0.96 -0.40 -2.82
C ILE A 44 -0.37 0.27 -4.05
N VAL A 45 0.02 1.54 -3.91
CA VAL A 45 0.63 2.34 -4.97
C VAL A 45 2.13 2.50 -4.70
N ALA A 46 2.95 2.17 -5.69
CA ALA A 46 4.36 2.53 -5.71
C ALA A 46 4.52 3.86 -6.48
N VAL A 47 4.70 4.95 -5.75
CA VAL A 47 4.87 6.31 -6.28
C VAL A 47 6.31 6.50 -6.77
N ASP A 48 6.49 6.73 -8.07
CA ASP A 48 7.81 6.91 -8.68
C ASP A 48 8.37 8.32 -8.38
N LEU A 49 9.36 8.40 -7.49
CA LEU A 49 9.94 9.67 -7.06
C LEU A 49 10.90 10.25 -8.10
N LYS A 50 11.40 9.44 -9.04
CA LYS A 50 12.43 9.84 -10.00
C LYS A 50 11.83 10.34 -11.31
N ARG A 51 10.80 9.66 -11.84
CA ARG A 51 10.22 9.99 -13.15
C ARG A 51 9.27 11.18 -13.11
N ALA A 52 8.60 11.41 -11.98
CA ALA A 52 7.61 12.48 -11.83
C ALA A 52 7.78 13.24 -10.50
N PRO A 53 8.97 13.79 -10.18
CA PRO A 53 9.30 14.28 -8.84
C PRO A 53 8.31 15.34 -8.31
N ARG A 54 7.86 16.26 -9.16
CA ARG A 54 6.90 17.32 -8.76
C ARG A 54 5.51 16.79 -8.47
N THR A 55 5.01 15.89 -9.32
CA THR A 55 3.70 15.26 -9.14
C THR A 55 3.70 14.32 -7.94
N SER A 56 4.78 13.55 -7.77
CA SER A 56 4.98 12.64 -6.64
C SER A 56 5.05 13.41 -5.33
N ALA A 57 5.84 14.48 -5.27
CA ALA A 57 5.92 15.34 -4.08
C ALA A 57 4.54 15.91 -3.71
N ASN A 58 3.81 16.46 -4.68
CA ASN A 58 2.47 16.98 -4.43
C ASN A 58 1.51 15.90 -3.94
N PHE A 59 1.43 14.74 -4.63
CA PHE A 59 0.56 13.64 -4.20
C PHE A 59 0.88 13.22 -2.75
N LEU A 60 2.16 13.08 -2.41
CA LEU A 60 2.59 12.71 -1.06
C LEU A 60 2.24 13.77 -0.01
N THR A 61 2.30 15.06 -0.34
CA THR A 61 1.83 16.11 0.60
C THR A 61 0.36 15.96 0.95
N TYR A 62 -0.50 15.63 -0.03
CA TYR A 62 -1.92 15.35 0.27
C TYR A 62 -2.11 14.09 1.13
N VAL A 63 -1.25 13.08 0.96
CA VAL A 63 -1.26 11.85 1.77
C VAL A 63 -0.81 12.16 3.20
N ASP A 64 0.32 12.84 3.37
CA ASP A 64 0.89 13.17 4.68
C ASP A 64 -0.02 14.09 5.50
N ASP A 65 -0.76 14.99 4.82
CA ASP A 65 -1.75 15.87 5.46
C ASP A 65 -3.11 15.18 5.75
N GLY A 66 -3.31 13.91 5.37
CA GLY A 66 -4.61 13.22 5.53
C GLY A 66 -5.74 13.82 4.66
N ARG A 67 -5.39 14.58 3.62
CA ARG A 67 -6.37 15.33 2.81
C ARG A 67 -7.20 14.44 1.88
N PHE A 68 -6.83 13.17 1.73
CA PHE A 68 -7.63 12.18 1.01
C PHE A 68 -8.57 11.38 1.93
N ASP A 69 -8.52 11.55 3.25
CA ASP A 69 -9.33 10.72 4.15
C ASP A 69 -10.82 11.00 3.98
N GLY A 70 -11.62 9.94 3.84
CA GLY A 70 -13.07 10.05 3.64
C GLY A 70 -13.48 10.64 2.28
N VAL A 71 -12.55 10.85 1.33
CA VAL A 71 -12.92 11.17 -0.06
C VAL A 71 -13.42 9.92 -0.80
N THR A 72 -14.12 10.13 -1.92
CA THR A 72 -14.70 9.03 -2.71
C THR A 72 -14.12 8.96 -4.12
N PHE A 73 -14.18 7.78 -4.74
CA PHE A 73 -14.08 7.65 -6.19
C PHE A 73 -15.41 8.08 -6.83
N TYR A 74 -15.54 9.37 -7.13
CA TYR A 74 -16.78 9.96 -7.63
C TYR A 74 -17.07 9.66 -9.10
N ARG A 75 -16.09 9.16 -9.86
CA ARG A 75 -16.29 8.83 -11.28
C ARG A 75 -15.67 7.49 -11.64
N ALA A 76 -16.42 6.68 -12.37
CA ALA A 76 -15.96 5.45 -13.00
C ALA A 76 -16.33 5.46 -14.48
N ALA A 77 -15.40 5.08 -15.35
CA ALA A 77 -15.62 5.00 -16.78
C ALA A 77 -15.06 3.69 -17.34
N ARG A 78 -15.91 2.93 -18.04
CA ARG A 78 -15.51 1.71 -18.74
C ARG A 78 -15.08 2.02 -20.18
N ARG A 79 -14.12 1.26 -20.69
CA ARG A 79 -13.70 1.34 -22.10
C ARG A 79 -14.77 0.69 -22.98
N LYS A 80 -15.23 1.39 -24.03
CA LYS A 80 -16.29 0.91 -24.94
C LYS A 80 -15.94 -0.44 -25.60
N SER A 81 -14.69 -0.61 -26.02
CA SER A 81 -14.22 -1.84 -26.68
C SER A 81 -13.98 -3.01 -25.73
N ASN A 82 -13.87 -2.77 -24.43
CA ASN A 82 -13.68 -3.82 -23.43
C ASN A 82 -14.17 -3.34 -22.05
N ALA A 83 -15.34 -3.79 -21.65
CA ALA A 83 -15.97 -3.39 -20.39
C ALA A 83 -15.20 -3.80 -19.12
N ARG A 84 -14.21 -4.72 -19.22
CA ARG A 84 -13.33 -5.09 -18.11
C ARG A 84 -12.21 -4.07 -17.87
N LEU A 85 -11.95 -3.20 -18.84
CA LEU A 85 -10.95 -2.13 -18.72
C LEU A 85 -11.65 -0.79 -18.51
N GLY A 86 -11.00 0.11 -17.79
CA GLY A 86 -11.56 1.41 -17.47
C GLY A 86 -10.65 2.22 -16.57
N LEU A 87 -11.21 3.29 -16.03
CA LEU A 87 -10.57 4.11 -15.00
C LEU A 87 -11.59 4.45 -13.91
N ILE A 88 -11.06 4.67 -12.72
CA ILE A 88 -11.74 5.34 -11.63
C ILE A 88 -11.01 6.65 -11.36
N GLN A 89 -11.76 7.66 -10.96
CA GLN A 89 -11.25 8.97 -10.57
C GLN A 89 -11.83 9.28 -9.20
N GLY A 90 -10.97 9.73 -8.30
CA GLY A 90 -11.30 10.12 -6.94
C GLY A 90 -10.39 11.24 -6.47
N GLY A 91 -10.40 11.48 -5.16
CA GLY A 91 -9.70 12.59 -4.53
C GLY A 91 -10.67 13.71 -4.14
N ILE A 92 -10.14 14.90 -3.94
CA ILE A 92 -10.94 16.08 -3.56
C ILE A 92 -11.75 16.52 -4.78
N ASP A 93 -13.07 16.52 -4.64
CA ASP A 93 -14.01 16.95 -5.68
C ASP A 93 -14.37 18.43 -5.52
N THR A 94 -15.37 18.73 -4.68
CA THR A 94 -15.91 20.09 -4.52
C THR A 94 -15.40 20.83 -3.28
N ASP A 95 -14.85 20.12 -2.28
CA ASP A 95 -14.36 20.73 -1.05
C ASP A 95 -12.95 21.33 -1.22
N LEU A 96 -12.91 22.54 -1.78
CA LEU A 96 -11.67 23.28 -2.03
C LEU A 96 -10.84 23.57 -0.77
N ARG A 97 -11.41 23.50 0.43
CA ARG A 97 -10.66 23.70 1.69
C ARG A 97 -9.62 22.59 1.90
N ARG A 98 -9.86 21.43 1.29
CA ARG A 98 -8.93 20.30 1.32
C ARG A 98 -7.85 20.43 0.26
N SER A 99 -8.02 21.28 -0.76
CA SER A 99 -7.04 21.49 -1.82
C SER A 99 -5.85 22.30 -1.33
N LEU A 100 -4.65 21.85 -1.69
CA LEU A 100 -3.42 22.63 -1.58
C LEU A 100 -3.33 23.63 -2.74
N PRO A 101 -2.51 24.70 -2.60
CA PRO A 101 -2.25 25.62 -3.70
C PRO A 101 -1.75 24.91 -4.98
N PRO A 102 -2.03 25.47 -6.17
CA PRO A 102 -1.52 24.91 -7.41
C PRO A 102 0.00 24.81 -7.43
N ILE A 103 0.53 23.71 -7.97
CA ILE A 103 1.96 23.58 -8.24
C ILE A 103 2.28 24.44 -9.47
N PRO A 104 3.38 25.21 -9.48
CA PRO A 104 3.88 25.83 -10.71
C PRO A 104 4.10 24.77 -11.80
N HIS A 105 4.05 25.16 -13.07
CA HIS A 105 4.29 24.26 -14.21
C HIS A 105 5.60 24.62 -14.91
#